data_AF-A0A915C1V6-F1
#
_entry.id   AF-A0A915C1V6-F1
#
_cell.length_a   1.000
_cell.length_b   1.000
_cell.length_c   1.000
_cell.angle_alpha   90.00
_cell.angle_beta   90.00
_cell.angle_gamma   90.00
#
_symmetry.space_group_name_H-M   'P 1'
#
loop_
_entity.id
_entity.type
_entity.pdbx_description
1 polymer ?
#
loop_
_entity_poly.entity_id
_entity_poly.type
_entity_poly.pdbx_seq_one_letter_code
_entity_poly.pdbx_strand_id
1 'polypeptide(L)'
;AEEAQQQRVSANRRERQRTKELNDAFAILRRIVPSLPSDKMSKIHTLRIATDYIRFLDQMNGDGCRLFGCDMPLYEGSLQTTFNMWRGGMASQPQYYPEPIQQQVYIKSEEEAWFSGGVQNTDGGCTLSDQRSSL
;
A
#
# COMPACT_ATOMS: atom_id res chain seq x y z
N ALA A 1 52.45 -28.86 3.58
CA ALA A 1 51.68 -27.83 4.35
C ALA A 1 51.07 -26.79 3.41
N GLU A 2 51.85 -26.26 2.46
CA GLU A 2 51.41 -25.23 1.52
C GLU A 2 50.30 -25.70 0.56
N GLU A 3 50.41 -26.90 0.00
CA GLU A 3 49.39 -27.50 -0.88
C GLU A 3 48.03 -27.67 -0.16
N ALA A 4 48.04 -28.14 1.08
CA ALA A 4 46.83 -28.28 1.90
C ALA A 4 46.16 -26.93 2.16
N GLN A 5 46.95 -25.87 2.36
CA GLN A 5 46.43 -24.51 2.52
C GLN A 5 45.82 -23.99 1.21
N GLN A 6 46.46 -24.23 0.06
CA GLN A 6 45.92 -23.86 -1.25
C GLN A 6 44.61 -24.60 -1.55
N GLN A 7 44.52 -25.89 -1.21
CA GLN A 7 43.28 -26.66 -1.35
C GLN A 7 42.14 -26.10 -0.48
N ARG A 8 42.42 -25.73 0.77
CA ARG A 8 41.44 -25.09 1.66
C ARG A 8 40.95 -23.74 1.11
N VAL A 9 41.86 -22.91 0.60
CA VAL A 9 41.51 -21.63 -0.02
C VAL A 9 40.62 -21.84 -1.25
N SER A 10 40.98 -22.78 -2.12
CA SER A 10 40.19 -23.15 -3.29
C SER A 10 38.80 -23.68 -2.93
N ALA A 11 38.69 -24.53 -1.90
CA ALA A 11 37.41 -25.01 -1.37
C ALA A 11 36.54 -23.86 -0.82
N ASN A 12 37.12 -22.98 0.00
CA ASN A 12 36.42 -21.82 0.55
C ASN A 12 35.93 -20.87 -0.55
N ARG A 13 36.73 -20.68 -1.61
CA ARG A 13 36.33 -19.86 -2.77
C ARG A 13 35.09 -20.43 -3.46
N ARG A 14 35.06 -21.75 -3.68
CA ARG A 14 33.91 -22.44 -4.28
C ARG A 14 32.66 -22.32 -3.42
N GLU A 15 32.78 -22.53 -2.11
CA GLU A 15 31.62 -22.44 -1.21
C GLU A 15 31.07 -21.01 -1.10
N ARG A 16 31.95 -20.00 -1.09
CA ARG A 16 31.54 -18.59 -1.17
C ARG A 16 30.78 -18.30 -2.46
N GLN A 17 31.25 -18.81 -3.60
CA GLN A 17 30.60 -18.62 -4.89
C GLN A 17 29.21 -19.29 -4.92
N ARG A 18 29.10 -20.54 -4.45
CA ARG A 18 27.82 -21.24 -4.29
C ARG A 18 26.84 -20.47 -3.40
N THR A 19 27.31 -19.94 -2.28
CA THR A 19 26.48 -19.14 -1.36
C THR A 19 26.04 -17.83 -2.00
N LYS A 20 26.91 -17.20 -2.80
CA LYS A 20 26.59 -15.97 -3.54
C LYS A 20 25.45 -16.23 -4.54
N GLU A 21 25.57 -17.25 -5.37
CA GLU A 21 24.53 -17.64 -6.34
C GLU A 21 23.18 -17.89 -5.67
N LEU A 22 23.18 -18.57 -4.51
CA LEU A 22 21.96 -18.77 -3.72
C LEU A 22 21.36 -17.45 -3.25
N ASN A 23 22.17 -16.52 -2.75
CA ASN A 23 21.69 -15.22 -2.28
C ASN A 23 21.18 -14.35 -3.43
N ASP A 24 21.79 -14.44 -4.61
CA ASP A 24 21.37 -13.74 -5.83
C ASP A 24 19.99 -14.26 -6.28
N ALA A 25 19.78 -15.58 -6.31
CA ALA A 25 18.47 -16.18 -6.55
C ALA A 25 17.43 -15.73 -5.51
N PHE A 26 17.85 -15.59 -4.24
CA PHE A 26 16.98 -15.09 -3.18
C PHE A 26 16.60 -13.61 -3.35
N ALA A 27 17.50 -12.78 -3.88
CA ALA A 27 17.22 -11.39 -4.21
C ALA A 27 16.20 -11.30 -5.36
N ILE A 28 16.34 -12.15 -6.38
CA ILE A 28 15.36 -12.26 -7.47
C ILE A 28 13.99 -12.65 -6.91
N LEU A 29 13.94 -13.65 -6.02
CA LEU A 29 12.70 -14.07 -5.37
C LEU A 29 12.03 -12.91 -4.62
N ARG A 30 12.79 -12.14 -3.83
CA ARG A 30 12.25 -10.96 -3.12
C ARG A 30 11.65 -9.91 -4.04
N ARG A 31 12.19 -9.76 -5.26
CA ARG A 31 11.69 -8.78 -6.23
C ARG A 31 10.33 -9.18 -6.79
N ILE A 32 10.07 -10.47 -6.95
CA ILE A 32 8.82 -10.98 -7.54
C ILE A 32 7.75 -11.30 -6.50
N VAL A 33 8.16 -11.54 -5.24
CA VAL A 33 7.25 -11.85 -4.14
C VAL A 33 6.57 -10.57 -3.65
N PRO A 34 5.22 -10.51 -3.66
CA PRO A 34 4.46 -9.37 -3.14
C PRO A 34 4.78 -9.06 -1.66
N SER A 35 5.18 -7.82 -1.34
CA SER A 35 5.50 -7.41 0.04
C SER A 35 4.97 -6.02 0.39
N LEU A 36 4.66 -5.79 1.67
CA LEU A 36 4.33 -4.46 2.17
C LEU A 36 5.61 -3.65 2.45
N PRO A 37 5.57 -2.30 2.36
CA PRO A 37 6.71 -1.45 2.71
C PRO A 37 7.24 -1.65 4.13
N SER A 38 6.38 -2.13 5.05
CA SER A 38 6.74 -2.44 6.43
C SER A 38 7.34 -3.83 6.62
N ASP A 39 7.35 -4.69 5.60
CA ASP A 39 7.76 -6.10 5.75
C ASP A 39 9.27 -6.23 5.87
N LYS A 40 9.73 -6.84 6.96
CA LYS A 40 11.13 -7.26 7.11
C LYS A 40 11.35 -8.60 6.38
N MET A 41 11.79 -8.53 5.14
CA MET A 41 11.94 -9.69 4.23
C MET A 41 13.15 -10.61 4.53
N SER A 42 13.09 -11.35 5.64
CA SER A 42 14.06 -12.41 5.96
C SER A 42 13.97 -13.62 4.99
N LYS A 43 14.94 -14.55 5.03
CA LYS A 43 14.91 -15.75 4.18
C LYS A 43 13.67 -16.61 4.43
N ILE A 44 13.39 -16.94 5.68
CA ILE A 44 12.20 -17.73 6.01
C ILE A 44 10.91 -16.98 5.66
N HIS A 45 10.86 -15.67 5.88
CA HIS A 45 9.66 -14.88 5.61
C HIS A 45 9.36 -14.81 4.11
N THR A 46 10.37 -14.53 3.29
CA THR A 46 10.21 -14.49 1.82
C THR A 46 9.70 -15.83 1.28
N LEU A 47 10.22 -16.95 1.80
CA LEU A 47 9.74 -18.28 1.39
C LEU A 47 8.27 -18.50 1.78
N ARG A 48 7.86 -18.10 2.98
CA ARG A 48 6.46 -18.20 3.41
C ARG A 48 5.54 -17.39 2.51
N ILE A 49 5.86 -16.12 2.27
CA ILE A 49 5.06 -15.27 1.38
C ILE A 49 5.03 -15.82 -0.04
N ALA A 50 6.15 -16.33 -0.56
CA ALA A 50 6.18 -16.94 -1.88
C ALA A 50 5.22 -18.13 -1.99
N THR A 51 5.21 -19.02 -0.99
CA THR A 51 4.28 -20.16 -0.93
C THR A 51 2.84 -19.69 -0.86
N ASP A 52 2.54 -18.71 0.00
CA ASP A 52 1.22 -18.14 0.14
C ASP A 52 0.75 -17.49 -1.18
N TYR A 53 1.65 -16.81 -1.88
CA TYR A 53 1.35 -16.19 -3.17
C TYR A 53 1.06 -17.22 -4.26
N ILE A 54 1.81 -18.33 -4.32
CA ILE A 54 1.51 -19.44 -5.24
C ILE A 54 0.12 -20.01 -4.97
N ARG A 55 -0.24 -20.26 -3.71
CA ARG A 55 -1.57 -20.78 -3.34
C ARG A 55 -2.69 -19.81 -3.72
N PHE A 56 -2.46 -18.52 -3.51
CA PHE A 56 -3.38 -17.47 -3.90
C PHE A 56 -3.62 -17.45 -5.42
N LEU A 57 -2.54 -17.52 -6.21
CA LEU A 57 -2.65 -17.56 -7.67
C LEU A 57 -3.38 -18.83 -8.13
N ASP A 58 -3.07 -19.98 -7.55
CA ASP A 58 -3.75 -21.25 -7.86
C ASP A 58 -5.26 -21.16 -7.59
N GLN A 59 -5.66 -20.57 -6.46
CA GLN A 59 -7.06 -20.31 -6.13
C GLN A 59 -7.73 -19.37 -7.15
N MET A 60 -7.08 -18.25 -7.50
CA MET A 60 -7.61 -17.33 -8.50
C MET A 60 -7.76 -17.96 -9.87
N ASN A 61 -6.81 -18.81 -10.26
CA ASN A 61 -6.87 -19.55 -11.52
C ASN A 61 -7.97 -20.62 -11.53
N GLY A 62 -8.22 -21.29 -10.39
CA GLY A 62 -9.25 -22.32 -10.25
C GLY A 62 -10.68 -21.76 -10.13
N ASP A 63 -10.86 -20.67 -9.39
CA ASP A 63 -12.18 -20.08 -9.09
C ASP A 63 -12.63 -19.07 -10.16
N GLY A 64 -11.90 -18.91 -11.26
CA GLY A 64 -12.23 -17.97 -12.34
C GLY A 64 -12.06 -16.50 -11.96
N CYS A 65 -10.97 -16.17 -11.25
CA CYS A 65 -10.68 -14.85 -10.68
C CYS A 65 -11.67 -14.41 -9.58
N ARG A 66 -12.32 -15.37 -8.91
CA ARG A 66 -13.20 -15.09 -7.78
C ARG A 66 -12.48 -15.31 -6.46
N LEU A 67 -12.58 -14.32 -5.59
CA LEU A 67 -12.16 -14.44 -4.20
C LEU A 67 -13.35 -14.18 -3.32
N PHE A 68 -13.65 -15.14 -2.44
CA PHE A 68 -14.86 -15.12 -1.60
C PHE A 68 -16.17 -15.03 -2.40
N GLY A 69 -16.18 -15.55 -3.64
CA GLY A 69 -17.36 -15.52 -4.51
C GLY A 69 -17.59 -14.19 -5.22
N CYS A 70 -16.74 -13.18 -4.99
CA CYS A 70 -16.78 -11.90 -5.69
C CYS A 70 -15.86 -11.93 -6.91
N ASP A 71 -16.37 -11.50 -8.07
CA ASP A 71 -15.54 -11.28 -9.26
C ASP A 71 -14.58 -10.12 -8.97
N MET A 72 -13.28 -10.40 -8.95
CA MET A 72 -12.27 -9.37 -8.74
C MET A 72 -11.84 -8.77 -10.09
N PRO A 73 -12.04 -7.46 -10.34
CA PRO A 73 -11.57 -6.83 -11.58
C PRO A 73 -10.04 -6.80 -11.58
N LEU A 74 -9.43 -7.46 -12.57
CA LEU A 74 -7.99 -7.47 -12.80
C LEU A 74 -7.52 -6.18 -13.49
N TYR A 75 -7.60 -5.04 -12.80
CA TYR A 75 -6.92 -3.81 -13.22
C TYR A 75 -5.45 -3.81 -12.75
N GLU A 76 -4.61 -2.96 -13.34
CA GLU A 76 -3.19 -2.87 -13.01
C GLU A 76 -3.00 -2.54 -11.51
N GLY A 77 -2.27 -3.41 -10.78
CA GLY A 77 -2.10 -3.31 -9.33
C GLY A 77 -3.19 -3.98 -8.49
N SER A 78 -4.27 -4.50 -9.09
CA SER A 78 -5.33 -5.17 -8.32
C SER A 78 -4.85 -6.48 -7.69
N LEU A 79 -3.95 -7.23 -8.35
CA LEU A 79 -3.46 -8.52 -7.85
C LEU A 79 -2.73 -8.41 -6.51
N GLN A 80 -1.89 -7.37 -6.35
CA GLN A 80 -1.17 -7.09 -5.11
C GLN A 80 -2.14 -6.71 -3.98
N THR A 81 -3.12 -5.84 -4.27
CA THR A 81 -4.17 -5.44 -3.31
C THR A 81 -5.00 -6.64 -2.87
N THR A 82 -5.40 -7.46 -3.84
CA THR A 82 -6.21 -8.64 -3.64
C THR A 82 -5.47 -9.70 -2.83
N PHE A 83 -4.18 -9.92 -3.11
CA PHE A 83 -3.32 -10.78 -2.30
C PHE A 83 -3.21 -10.28 -0.85
N ASN A 84 -3.05 -8.97 -0.65
CA ASN A 84 -3.00 -8.36 0.68
C ASN A 84 -4.30 -8.57 1.47
N MET A 85 -5.46 -8.46 0.81
CA MET A 85 -6.77 -8.76 1.42
C MET A 85 -6.90 -10.25 1.77
N TRP A 86 -6.49 -11.14 0.86
CA TRP A 86 -6.53 -12.59 1.05
C TRP A 86 -5.68 -13.04 2.25
N ARG A 87 -4.43 -12.56 2.32
CA ARG A 87 -3.52 -12.92 3.42
C ARG A 87 -3.83 -12.20 4.74
N GLY A 88 -4.48 -11.04 4.68
CA GLY A 88 -4.85 -10.21 5.84
C GLY A 88 -6.11 -10.67 6.57
N GLY A 89 -6.76 -11.75 6.13
CA GLY A 89 -7.98 -12.27 6.77
C GLY A 89 -9.22 -11.38 6.59
N MET A 90 -9.19 -10.42 5.65
CA MET A 90 -10.33 -9.54 5.36
C MET A 90 -11.48 -10.28 4.64
N ALA A 91 -11.16 -11.46 4.12
CA ALA A 91 -12.05 -12.58 3.81
C ALA A 91 -13.24 -12.78 4.78
N SER A 92 -13.02 -12.50 6.06
CA SER A 92 -13.89 -12.88 7.17
C SER A 92 -14.63 -11.70 7.81
N GLN A 93 -14.65 -10.52 7.19
CA GLN A 93 -15.50 -9.40 7.62
C GLN A 93 -16.81 -9.43 6.81
N PRO A 94 -17.95 -9.86 7.40
CA PRO A 94 -19.24 -9.62 6.80
C PRO A 94 -19.54 -8.12 6.89
N GLN A 95 -19.91 -7.51 5.76
CA GLN A 95 -20.40 -6.12 5.62
C GLN A 95 -19.34 -5.01 5.68
N TYR A 96 -18.61 -4.80 4.58
CA TYR A 96 -18.13 -3.46 4.23
C TYR A 96 -18.28 -3.25 2.71
N TYR A 97 -19.53 -3.12 2.27
CA TYR A 97 -19.81 -2.50 0.98
C TYR A 97 -19.90 -0.98 1.21
N PRO A 98 -19.12 -0.15 0.51
CA PRO A 98 -19.38 1.28 0.49
C PRO A 98 -20.72 1.51 -0.25
N GLU A 99 -21.66 2.17 0.42
CA GLU A 99 -22.93 2.64 -0.15
C GLU A 99 -22.68 3.39 -1.47
N PRO A 100 -23.51 3.21 -2.51
CA PRO A 100 -23.40 3.95 -3.75
C PRO A 100 -23.62 5.44 -3.45
N ILE A 101 -22.65 6.27 -3.85
CA ILE A 101 -22.74 7.73 -3.73
C ILE A 101 -24.01 8.18 -4.45
N GLN A 102 -24.97 8.69 -3.69
CA GLN A 102 -26.14 9.35 -4.25
C GLN A 102 -25.63 10.55 -5.05
N GLN A 103 -25.74 10.45 -6.37
CA GLN A 103 -25.44 11.52 -7.30
C GLN A 103 -26.40 12.67 -6.97
N GLN A 104 -25.88 13.71 -6.31
CA GLN A 104 -26.65 14.86 -5.88
C GLN A 104 -27.14 15.58 -7.15
N VAL A 105 -28.43 15.47 -7.43
CA VAL A 105 -29.11 16.21 -8.49
C VAL A 105 -29.07 17.69 -8.07
N TYR A 106 -28.15 18.44 -8.66
CA TYR A 106 -28.10 19.89 -8.52
C TYR A 106 -29.28 20.48 -9.32
N ILE A 107 -30.40 20.72 -8.63
CA ILE A 107 -31.44 21.59 -9.16
C ILE A 107 -30.89 23.01 -9.04
N LYS A 108 -30.53 23.59 -10.20
CA LYS A 108 -30.36 25.04 -10.34
C LYS A 108 -31.74 25.68 -10.16
N SER A 109 -31.87 26.55 -9.18
CA SER A 109 -32.92 27.58 -9.15
C SER A 109 -32.25 28.95 -9.08
N GLU A 110 -32.60 29.75 -10.07
CA GLU A 110 -32.28 31.15 -10.44
C GLU A 110 -32.26 32.14 -9.25
N GLU A 111 -31.32 33.10 -9.18
CA GLU A 111 -31.41 34.47 -9.78
C GLU A 111 -32.70 35.20 -9.31
N GLU A 112 -32.74 36.39 -8.71
CA GLU A 112 -31.94 37.61 -8.75
C GLU A 112 -32.21 38.44 -7.48
N ALA A 113 -31.20 39.11 -6.93
CA ALA A 113 -31.40 40.29 -6.09
C ALA A 113 -30.23 41.24 -6.31
N TRP A 114 -30.02 41.60 -7.57
CA TRP A 114 -29.11 42.65 -7.97
C TRP A 114 -29.81 44.00 -7.83
N PHE A 115 -29.17 44.90 -7.08
CA PHE A 115 -29.34 46.35 -7.06
C PHE A 115 -30.61 46.96 -6.45
N SER A 116 -30.46 47.63 -5.30
CA SER A 116 -30.49 49.11 -5.26
C SER A 116 -30.25 49.68 -3.85
N GLY A 117 -29.40 50.70 -3.77
CA GLY A 117 -29.49 51.76 -2.75
C GLY A 117 -28.31 51.83 -1.76
N GLY A 118 -27.25 52.56 -2.12
CA GLY A 118 -26.22 52.98 -1.17
C GLY A 118 -26.65 54.15 -0.27
N VAL A 119 -25.69 54.57 0.58
CA VAL A 119 -25.41 55.94 1.09
C VAL A 119 -25.25 56.07 2.64
N GLN A 120 -24.01 56.45 3.03
CA GLN A 120 -23.52 57.35 4.12
C GLN A 120 -23.18 56.90 5.58
N ASN A 121 -21.87 57.04 5.88
CA ASN A 121 -21.12 57.61 7.03
C ASN A 121 -21.84 57.96 8.37
N THR A 122 -21.20 57.66 9.52
CA THR A 122 -20.34 58.55 10.34
C THR A 122 -19.91 57.90 11.68
N ASP A 123 -18.62 58.04 12.00
CA ASP A 123 -17.94 58.27 13.31
C ASP A 123 -18.39 57.64 14.63
N GLY A 124 -17.42 57.08 15.37
CA GLY A 124 -17.47 57.04 16.84
C GLY A 124 -16.55 56.04 17.56
N GLY A 125 -15.35 56.49 17.97
CA GLY A 125 -14.83 56.18 19.32
C GLY A 125 -13.64 55.21 19.50
N CYS A 126 -12.50 55.77 19.90
CA CYS A 126 -11.33 55.15 20.58
C CYS A 126 -11.72 54.22 21.77
N THR A 127 -10.93 53.23 22.23
CA THR A 127 -9.63 53.40 22.93
C THR A 127 -8.73 52.16 22.95
N LEU A 128 -7.47 52.43 22.61
CA LEU A 128 -6.19 51.96 23.19
C LEU A 128 -6.23 51.20 24.54
N SER A 129 -5.63 50.01 24.59
CA SER A 129 -4.61 49.68 25.60
C SER A 129 -3.71 48.49 25.20
N ASP A 130 -2.41 48.78 25.29
CA ASP A 130 -1.24 47.90 25.24
C ASP A 130 -1.41 46.54 25.97
N GLN A 131 -0.92 45.42 25.45
CA GLN A 131 0.49 44.98 25.33
C GLN A 131 1.09 44.52 26.68
N ARG A 132 1.72 43.33 26.60
CA ARG A 132 2.81 42.76 27.42
C ARG A 132 2.50 41.74 28.53
N SER A 133 2.87 40.50 28.17
CA SER A 133 4.02 39.74 28.72
C SER A 133 3.87 38.84 29.94
N SER A 134 4.59 37.71 29.81
CA SER A 134 5.21 36.86 30.83
C SER A 134 4.26 35.91 31.56
N LEU A 135 4.50 34.60 31.62
CA LEU A 135 5.72 33.79 31.55
C LEU A 135 5.49 32.49 30.77
#